data_AF-A0A101J3A2-F1
#
_entry.id   AF-A0A101J3A2-F1
#
_cell.length_a   1.000
_cell.length_b   1.000
_cell.length_c   1.000
_cell.angle_alpha   90.00
_cell.angle_beta   90.00
_cell.angle_gamma   90.00
#
_symmetry.space_group_name_H-M   'P 1'
#
loop_
_entity.id
_entity.type
_entity.pdbx_description
1 polymer ?
#
loop_
_entity_poly.entity_id
_entity_poly.type
_entity_poly.pdbx_seq_one_letter_code
_entity_poly.pdbx_strand_id
1 'polypeptide(L)'
;MRWAFTRKHFLVNETSPIMDKEKVCLIINPISGTESKKNIPELVATAFDQKKFDLVIRITGYQGHATEIARQAVKEHYRYVLTAGGDGTVNEV
;
A
#
# COMPACT_ATOMS: atom_id res chain seq x y z
N MET A 1 -24.31 -33.74 -41.83
CA MET A 1 -24.86 -32.61 -41.06
C MET A 1 -25.53 -33.15 -39.81
N ARG A 2 -24.96 -32.90 -38.63
CA ARG A 2 -25.53 -33.34 -37.35
C ARG A 2 -25.38 -32.18 -36.38
N TRP A 3 -26.49 -31.52 -36.07
CA TRP A 3 -26.58 -30.60 -34.95
C TRP A 3 -27.25 -31.38 -33.81
N ALA A 4 -26.51 -31.64 -32.74
CA ALA A 4 -27.05 -32.12 -31.48
C ALA A 4 -26.49 -31.22 -30.38
N PHE A 5 -27.37 -30.40 -29.83
CA PHE A 5 -27.13 -29.54 -28.68
C PHE A 5 -26.98 -30.43 -27.44
N THR A 6 -25.90 -30.28 -26.68
CA THR A 6 -25.88 -30.65 -25.26
C THR A 6 -25.08 -29.59 -24.51
N ARG A 7 -25.80 -28.73 -23.78
CA ARG A 7 -25.22 -27.76 -22.86
C ARG A 7 -24.50 -28.53 -21.76
N LYS A 8 -23.18 -28.39 -21.69
CA LYS A 8 -22.45 -28.68 -20.46
C LYS A 8 -22.49 -27.40 -19.63
N HIS A 9 -23.28 -27.41 -18.55
CA HIS A 9 -23.19 -26.40 -17.50
C HIS A 9 -21.78 -26.45 -16.94
N PHE A 10 -20.95 -25.50 -17.35
CA PHE A 10 -19.65 -25.26 -16.74
C PHE A 10 -19.89 -24.23 -15.64
N LEU A 11 -20.05 -24.69 -14.41
CA LEU A 11 -19.96 -23.83 -13.24
C LEU A 11 -18.48 -23.47 -13.11
N VAL A 12 -18.09 -22.32 -13.68
CA VAL A 12 -16.85 -21.65 -13.29
C VAL A 12 -17.05 -21.17 -11.85
N ASN A 13 -16.43 -21.84 -10.89
CA ASN A 13 -16.20 -21.24 -9.59
C ASN A 13 -15.22 -20.08 -9.81
N GLU A 14 -15.72 -18.85 -9.81
CA GLU A 14 -14.92 -17.62 -9.84
C GLU A 14 -14.21 -17.40 -8.50
N THR A 15 -13.34 -18.32 -8.09
CA THR A 15 -12.27 -17.95 -7.17
C THR A 15 -11.28 -17.12 -7.97
N SER A 16 -11.42 -15.79 -7.86
CA SER A 16 -10.40 -14.85 -8.29
C SER A 16 -9.04 -15.37 -7.82
N PRO A 17 -7.99 -15.42 -8.66
CA PRO A 17 -6.67 -15.79 -8.16
C PRO A 17 -6.35 -14.89 -6.97
N ILE A 18 -5.94 -15.49 -5.85
CA ILE A 18 -5.46 -14.75 -4.69
C ILE A 18 -4.17 -14.08 -5.16
N MET A 19 -4.29 -12.88 -5.73
CA MET A 19 -3.15 -12.05 -6.04
C MET A 19 -2.60 -11.60 -4.69
N ASP A 20 -1.36 -11.97 -4.38
CA ASP A 20 -0.68 -11.43 -3.21
C ASP A 20 -0.69 -9.90 -3.32
N LYS A 21 -1.21 -9.25 -2.27
CA LYS A 21 -1.27 -7.79 -2.23
C LYS A 21 0.15 -7.24 -2.18
N GLU A 22 0.40 -6.21 -2.98
CA GLU A 22 1.66 -5.50 -2.97
C GLU A 22 1.78 -4.70 -1.66
N LYS A 23 2.81 -4.99 -0.85
CA LYS A 23 3.04 -4.29 0.42
C LYS A 23 3.58 -2.89 0.19
N VAL A 24 2.95 -1.91 0.85
CA VAL A 24 3.28 -0.48 0.76
C VAL A 24 3.49 0.06 2.18
N CYS A 25 4.63 0.71 2.42
CA CYS A 25 4.89 1.39 3.69
C CYS A 25 4.74 2.90 3.49
N LEU A 26 3.86 3.54 4.25
CA LEU A 26 3.74 5.00 4.30
C LEU A 26 4.36 5.53 5.59
N ILE A 27 5.41 6.32 5.47
CA ILE A 27 6.11 6.97 6.57
C ILE A 27 5.56 8.40 6.72
N ILE A 28 5.05 8.74 7.90
CA ILE A 28 4.49 10.06 8.19
C ILE A 28 5.31 10.72 9.28
N ASN A 29 5.83 11.92 9.01
CA ASN A 29 6.39 12.77 10.05
C ASN A 29 5.30 13.72 10.58
N PRO A 30 4.85 13.59 11.83
CA PRO A 30 3.72 14.36 12.35
C PRO A 30 4.05 15.84 12.56
N ILE A 31 5.34 16.20 12.63
CA ILE A 31 5.80 17.56 12.99
C ILE A 31 6.21 18.38 11.76
N SER A 32 6.47 17.76 10.60
CA SER A 32 6.89 18.52 9.41
C SER A 32 5.72 19.26 8.71
N GLY A 33 6.01 20.32 7.95
CA GLY A 33 5.01 21.08 7.19
C GLY A 33 4.18 22.07 8.02
N THR A 34 3.38 22.90 7.34
CA THR A 34 2.51 23.93 7.95
C THR A 34 1.04 23.50 8.07
N GLU A 35 0.65 22.43 7.39
CA GLU A 35 -0.72 21.92 7.30
C GLU A 35 -0.93 20.69 8.20
N SER A 36 -2.11 20.58 8.80
CA SER A 36 -2.49 19.45 9.66
C SER A 36 -2.61 18.15 8.84
N LYS A 37 -1.66 17.23 9.02
CA LYS A 37 -1.60 15.91 8.34
C LYS A 37 -2.61 14.87 8.86
N LYS A 38 -3.57 15.29 9.68
CA LYS A 38 -4.54 14.41 10.35
C LYS A 38 -5.34 13.54 9.38
N ASN A 39 -5.58 14.02 8.16
CA ASN A 39 -6.42 13.32 7.18
C ASN A 39 -5.63 12.46 6.18
N ILE A 40 -4.29 12.43 6.25
CA ILE A 40 -3.48 11.64 5.31
C ILE A 40 -3.84 10.15 5.36
N PRO A 41 -4.02 9.50 6.53
CA PRO A 41 -4.41 8.09 6.56
C PRO A 41 -5.72 7.82 5.81
N GLU A 42 -6.72 8.68 5.95
CA GLU A 42 -8.04 8.55 5.30
C GLU A 42 -7.96 8.80 3.78
N LEU A 43 -7.22 9.82 3.36
CA LEU A 43 -6.99 10.12 1.94
C LEU A 43 -6.24 8.99 1.24
N VAL A 44 -5.23 8.42 1.90
CA VAL A 44 -4.47 7.31 1.33
C VAL A 44 -5.33 6.03 1.32
N ALA A 45 -6.12 5.76 2.37
CA ALA A 45 -7.02 4.62 2.39
C ALA A 45 -8.08 4.65 1.27
N THR A 46 -8.53 5.84 0.87
CA THR A 46 -9.48 6.02 -0.25
C THR A 46 -8.81 6.01 -1.62
N ALA A 47 -7.55 6.41 -1.72
CA ALA A 47 -6.78 6.39 -2.97
C ALA A 47 -6.25 4.99 -3.35
N PHE A 48 -6.02 4.10 -2.37
CA PHE A 48 -5.45 2.77 -2.61
C PHE A 48 -6.53 1.71 -2.83
N ASP A 49 -6.37 0.93 -3.91
CA ASP A 49 -7.18 -0.26 -4.14
C ASP A 49 -6.78 -1.36 -3.13
N GLN A 50 -7.60 -1.52 -2.09
CA GLN A 50 -7.36 -2.49 -1.02
C GLN A 50 -7.36 -3.95 -1.48
N LYS A 51 -7.80 -4.23 -2.71
CA LYS A 51 -7.68 -5.58 -3.30
C LYS A 51 -6.28 -5.85 -3.85
N LYS A 52 -5.53 -4.80 -4.20
CA LYS A 52 -4.19 -4.89 -4.82
C LYS A 52 -3.06 -4.56 -3.87
N PHE A 53 -3.31 -3.68 -2.90
CA PHE A 53 -2.26 -3.17 -2.00
C PHE A 53 -2.56 -3.49 -0.54
N ASP A 54 -1.49 -3.79 0.20
CA ASP A 54 -1.47 -3.89 1.65
C ASP A 54 -0.70 -2.68 2.21
N LEU A 55 -1.44 -1.65 2.60
CA LEU A 55 -0.89 -0.39 3.06
C LEU A 55 -0.66 -0.41 4.57
N VAL A 56 0.58 -0.14 4.96
CA VAL A 56 1.01 -0.05 6.35
C VAL A 56 1.53 1.35 6.63
N ILE A 57 0.95 2.02 7.63
CA ILE A 57 1.36 3.38 8.04
C ILE A 57 2.33 3.29 9.22
N ARG A 58 3.38 4.11 9.18
CA ARG A 58 4.39 4.28 10.23
C ARG A 58 4.58 5.76 10.52
N ILE A 59 4.64 6.12 11.79
CA ILE A 59 4.80 7.51 12.23
C ILE A 59 6.20 7.67 12.82
N THR A 60 6.94 8.70 12.38
CA THR A 60 8.27 8.99 12.91
C THR A 60 8.16 9.65 14.29
N GLY A 61 9.10 9.31 15.17
CA GLY A 61 9.18 9.85 16.54
C GLY A 61 10.36 10.78 16.82
N TYR A 62 11.37 10.78 15.96
CA TYR A 62 12.62 11.54 16.13
C TYR A 62 13.36 11.69 14.79
N GLN A 63 14.39 12.54 14.74
CA GLN A 63 15.23 12.76 13.55
C GLN A 63 15.99 11.49 13.17
N GLY A 64 15.98 11.12 11.89
CA GLY A 64 16.60 9.89 11.37
C GLY A 64 15.72 8.64 11.49
N HIS A 65 14.58 8.72 12.19
CA HIS A 65 13.67 7.57 12.33
C HIS A 65 13.05 7.17 10.98
N ALA A 66 12.84 8.10 10.04
CA ALA A 66 12.32 7.73 8.72
C ALA A 66 13.31 6.83 7.96
N THR A 67 14.61 7.07 8.10
CA THR A 67 15.66 6.20 7.55
C THR A 67 15.62 4.80 8.13
N GLU A 68 15.41 4.67 9.44
CA GLU A 68 15.30 3.36 10.10
C GLU A 68 14.08 2.58 9.61
N ILE A 69 12.92 3.25 9.52
CA ILE A 69 11.69 2.65 9.01
C ILE A 69 11.87 2.22 7.54
N ALA A 70 12.44 3.08 6.69
CA ALA A 70 12.67 2.77 5.28
C ALA A 70 13.59 1.56 5.11
N ARG A 71 14.70 1.49 5.87
CA ARG A 71 15.60 0.33 5.87
C ARG A 71 14.88 -0.95 6.30
N GLN A 72 14.01 -0.85 7.31
CA GLN A 72 13.24 -2.00 7.77
C GLN A 72 12.21 -2.44 6.72
N ALA A 73 11.56 -1.51 6.03
CA ALA A 73 10.63 -1.83 4.94
C ALA A 73 11.34 -2.56 3.78
N VAL A 74 12.56 -2.18 3.43
CA VAL A 74 13.38 -2.91 2.44
C VAL A 74 13.66 -4.35 2.90
N LYS A 75 14.06 -4.53 4.17
CA LYS A 75 14.31 -5.87 4.76
C LYS A 75 13.05 -6.73 4.82
N GLU A 76 11.89 -6.12 5.03
CA GLU A 76 10.59 -6.78 5.05
C GLU A 76 9.97 -6.94 3.64
N HIS A 77 10.73 -6.64 2.58
CA HIS A 77 10.33 -6.78 1.18
C HIS A 77 9.07 -6.00 0.79
N TYR A 78 8.91 -4.80 1.34
CA TYR A 78 7.90 -3.86 0.84
C TYR A 78 8.24 -3.47 -0.59
N ARG A 79 7.21 -3.47 -1.45
CA ARG A 79 7.38 -3.10 -2.85
C ARG A 79 7.50 -1.59 -3.02
N TYR A 80 6.83 -0.83 -2.15
CA TYR A 80 6.85 0.63 -2.18
C TYR A 80 7.07 1.19 -0.77
N VAL A 81 7.88 2.24 -0.69
CA VAL A 81 8.02 3.09 0.49
C VAL A 81 7.63 4.51 0.07
N LEU A 82 6.66 5.08 0.77
CA LEU A 82 6.10 6.40 0.54
C LEU A 82 6.39 7.27 1.75
N THR A 83 6.55 8.57 1.54
CA THR A 83 6.74 9.53 2.64
C THR A 83 5.75 10.67 2.55
N ALA A 84 5.20 11.06 3.69
CA ALA A 84 4.37 12.24 3.86
C ALA A 84 5.04 13.18 4.87
N GLY A 85 5.87 14.08 4.35
CA GLY A 85 6.62 15.06 5.13
C GLY A 85 7.21 16.16 4.25
N GLY A 86 7.87 17.14 4.88
CA GLY A 86 8.65 18.15 4.16
C GLY A 86 10.00 17.61 3.69
N ASP A 87 10.82 18.48 3.11
CA ASP A 87 12.11 18.13 2.49
C ASP A 87 13.04 17.32 3.39
N GLY A 88 13.11 17.66 4.68
CA GLY A 88 13.92 16.91 5.64
C GLY A 88 13.49 15.46 5.81
N THR A 89 12.18 15.17 5.74
CA THR A 89 11.66 13.79 5.81
C THR A 89 11.90 13.04 4.50
N VAL A 90 11.85 13.74 3.36
CA VAL A 90 12.19 13.15 2.05
C VAL A 90 13.67 12.77 2.00
N ASN A 91 14.56 13.62 2.54
CA ASN A 91 15.99 13.34 2.58
C ASN A 91 16.36 12.15 3.48
N GLU A 92 15.47 11.76 4.42
CA GLU A 92 15.70 10.60 5.29
C GLU A 92 15.25 9.26 4.67
N VAL A 93 14.33 9.25 3.70
CA VAL A 93 13.73 8.04 3.10
C VAL A 93 14.43 7.67 1.81
#